data_AF-S2VMG8-F1
#
_entry.id   AF-S2VMG8-F1
#
_cell.length_a   1.000
_cell.length_b   1.000
_cell.length_c   1.000
_cell.angle_alpha   90.00
_cell.angle_beta   90.00
_cell.angle_gamma   90.00
#
_symmetry.space_group_name_H-M   'P 1'
#
loop_
_entity.id
_entity.type
_entity.pdbx_description
1 polymer ?
#
loop_
_entity_poly.entity_id
_entity_poly.type
_entity_poly.pdbx_seq_one_letter_code
_entity_poly.pdbx_strand_id
1 'polypeptide(L)'
;MKHPPRRHARTTQKGRNVKKRALGGVAVLSSTALMVPGVCLLPAFAAPDGSGIIINEIYTRGGSSGATYTHKYVELYNPSSAAIDLSDLTLGYSASHGKSVSSKVALSGSLEAGAYLVVSAGSNGSNGVQLPEGVTSPMNLGAKGGIVVLAPSSRIDAALADPATAIDLVGYGNASVAEGEAARVGSNSQMAANSSSRIPNGTDTNNNAAEVFSFTGQRPHSWRPARMWKCAARSPNFTG
;
A
#
# COMPACT_ATOMS: atom_id res chain seq x y z
N MET A 1 45.49 67.72 -32.80
CA MET A 1 44.24 67.42 -33.53
C MET A 1 43.25 66.77 -32.57
N LYS A 2 41.97 67.12 -32.74
CA LYS A 2 40.80 67.00 -31.84
C LYS A 2 40.61 65.69 -31.04
N HIS A 3 40.36 65.85 -29.73
CA HIS A 3 39.50 64.98 -28.91
C HIS A 3 38.00 65.22 -29.20
N PRO A 4 37.15 64.19 -29.10
CA PRO A 4 35.73 64.36 -28.78
C PRO A 4 35.37 63.85 -27.35
N PRO A 5 34.41 64.49 -26.65
CA PRO A 5 34.02 64.12 -25.28
C PRO A 5 32.82 63.16 -25.24
N ARG A 6 32.77 62.26 -24.24
CA ARG A 6 31.54 61.53 -23.87
C ARG A 6 30.96 62.09 -22.56
N ARG A 7 29.66 62.39 -22.63
CA ARG A 7 28.84 63.12 -21.66
C ARG A 7 28.57 62.36 -20.36
N HIS A 8 28.47 63.14 -19.29
CA HIS A 8 27.91 62.78 -17.98
C HIS A 8 26.41 62.48 -18.05
N ALA A 9 25.98 61.42 -17.36
CA ALA A 9 24.59 61.21 -16.97
C ALA A 9 24.43 61.51 -15.48
N ARG A 10 23.43 62.34 -15.20
CA ARG A 10 23.17 63.07 -13.97
C ARG A 10 22.32 62.23 -13.01
N THR A 11 22.74 62.16 -11.74
CA THR A 11 21.95 61.66 -10.61
C THR A 11 20.78 62.59 -10.31
N THR A 12 19.59 62.03 -10.09
CA THR A 12 18.47 62.74 -9.44
C THR A 12 17.87 61.88 -8.33
N GLN A 13 18.04 62.36 -7.10
CA GLN A 13 17.43 61.89 -5.86
C GLN A 13 16.29 62.85 -5.49
N LYS A 14 15.07 62.35 -5.28
CA LYS A 14 13.95 63.03 -4.59
C LYS A 14 12.83 61.99 -4.43
N GLY A 15 12.12 61.79 -3.33
CA GLY A 15 12.01 62.45 -2.04
C GLY A 15 10.79 61.82 -1.35
N ARG A 16 10.87 61.64 -0.03
CA ARG A 16 9.85 61.05 0.86
C ARG A 16 8.42 61.60 0.65
N ASN A 17 7.39 60.83 0.97
CA ASN A 17 6.68 60.93 2.27
C ASN A 17 5.39 60.09 2.35
N VAL A 18 5.21 59.57 3.56
CA VAL A 18 4.07 58.83 4.14
C VAL A 18 2.78 59.65 4.13
N LYS A 19 1.60 59.00 3.98
CA LYS A 19 0.40 59.25 4.80
C LYS A 19 -0.69 58.18 4.64
N LYS A 20 -1.32 57.88 5.78
CA LYS A 20 -2.34 56.87 6.08
C LYS A 20 -3.76 57.35 5.71
N ARG A 21 -4.73 56.41 5.82
CA ARG A 21 -6.21 56.56 5.96
C ARG A 21 -6.99 56.52 4.64
N ALA A 22 -8.23 56.03 4.55
CA ALA A 22 -9.10 55.13 5.31
C ALA A 22 -10.40 54.98 4.47
N LEU A 23 -11.13 53.89 4.66
CA LEU A 23 -12.60 53.72 4.51
C LEU A 23 -13.30 53.89 3.14
N GLY A 24 -14.13 52.91 2.81
CA GLY A 24 -15.44 53.15 2.19
C GLY A 24 -15.73 52.31 0.94
N GLY A 25 -16.63 51.32 1.07
CA GLY A 25 -17.21 50.65 -0.10
C GLY A 25 -17.88 49.32 0.23
N VAL A 26 -19.00 49.35 0.95
CA VAL A 26 -19.93 48.23 1.04
C VAL A 26 -20.71 48.15 -0.27
N ALA A 27 -20.60 47.04 -1.00
CA ALA A 27 -21.53 46.65 -2.05
C ALA A 27 -22.02 45.24 -1.76
N VAL A 28 -23.26 45.16 -1.30
CA VAL A 28 -24.01 43.92 -1.07
C VAL A 28 -24.47 43.39 -2.42
N LEU A 29 -23.96 42.22 -2.83
CA LEU A 29 -24.59 41.40 -3.87
C LEU A 29 -24.94 40.06 -3.23
N SER A 30 -26.24 39.92 -2.96
CA SER A 30 -26.87 38.69 -2.48
C SER A 30 -26.74 37.62 -3.55
N SER A 31 -25.95 36.58 -3.28
CA SER A 31 -25.96 35.33 -4.03
C SER A 31 -26.30 34.23 -3.04
N THR A 32 -27.47 33.63 -3.21
CA THR A 32 -27.91 32.44 -2.46
C THR A 32 -26.93 31.30 -2.74
N ALA A 33 -25.95 31.14 -1.86
CA ALA A 33 -25.08 29.97 -1.86
C ALA A 33 -25.90 28.78 -1.37
N LEU A 34 -26.15 27.83 -2.26
CA LEU A 34 -26.57 26.48 -1.90
C LEU A 34 -25.56 25.93 -0.88
N MET A 35 -26.02 25.73 0.36
CA MET A 35 -25.28 24.93 1.35
C MET A 35 -25.26 23.50 0.83
N VAL A 36 -24.24 23.14 0.06
CA VAL A 36 -23.84 21.75 -0.11
C VAL A 36 -23.45 21.28 1.29
N PRO A 37 -24.11 20.26 1.87
CA PRO A 37 -23.63 19.68 3.12
C PRO A 37 -22.18 19.30 2.90
N GLY A 38 -21.29 19.81 3.76
CA GLY A 38 -19.88 19.48 3.72
C GLY A 38 -19.75 17.97 3.75
N VAL A 39 -19.46 17.37 2.60
CA VAL A 39 -18.92 16.03 2.53
C VAL A 39 -17.59 16.14 3.27
N CYS A 40 -17.55 15.67 4.51
CA CYS A 40 -16.29 15.27 5.12
C CYS A 40 -15.73 14.18 4.20
N LEU A 41 -14.88 14.59 3.28
CA LEU A 41 -13.93 13.68 2.65
C LEU A 41 -13.01 13.24 3.79
N LEU A 42 -13.39 12.15 4.45
CA LEU A 42 -12.46 11.43 5.29
C LEU A 42 -11.31 11.04 4.35
N PRO A 43 -10.04 11.33 4.70
CA PRO A 43 -8.94 10.70 3.99
C PRO A 43 -9.20 9.20 4.09
N ALA A 44 -9.20 8.53 2.95
CA ALA A 44 -9.29 7.10 2.94
C ALA A 44 -8.00 6.59 3.59
N PHE A 45 -8.15 6.22 4.86
CA PHE A 45 -7.13 5.50 5.59
C PHE A 45 -7.19 4.07 5.05
N ALA A 46 -6.07 3.52 4.61
CA ALA A 46 -5.85 2.09 4.81
C ALA A 46 -6.21 1.81 6.28
N ALA A 47 -7.08 0.82 6.50
CA ALA A 47 -7.85 0.59 7.71
C ALA A 47 -6.92 0.38 8.93
N PRO A 48 -6.47 1.45 9.61
CA PRO A 48 -5.51 1.33 10.70
C PRO A 48 -6.23 0.86 11.98
N ASP A 49 -7.56 0.82 11.91
CA ASP A 49 -8.50 0.22 12.84
C ASP A 49 -8.57 -1.31 12.68
N GLY A 50 -7.87 -1.89 11.71
CA GLY A 50 -7.86 -3.33 11.43
C GLY A 50 -9.15 -3.84 10.77
N SER A 51 -9.93 -2.96 10.14
CA SER A 51 -11.20 -3.34 9.50
C SER A 51 -11.06 -3.87 8.06
N GLY A 52 -9.92 -3.62 7.41
CA GLY A 52 -9.64 -4.01 6.02
C GLY A 52 -8.62 -5.14 5.90
N ILE A 53 -8.62 -5.82 4.75
CA ILE A 53 -7.58 -6.79 4.41
C ILE A 53 -6.27 -6.06 4.17
N ILE A 54 -5.18 -6.60 4.70
CA ILE A 54 -3.84 -6.06 4.48
C ILE A 54 -2.97 -6.99 3.65
N ILE A 55 -2.00 -6.41 2.95
CA ILE A 55 -0.84 -7.05 2.36
C ILE A 55 0.15 -7.34 3.51
N ASN A 56 0.09 -8.56 4.03
CA ASN A 56 0.85 -8.97 5.20
C ASN A 56 2.31 -9.29 4.87
N GLU A 57 2.54 -9.90 3.70
CA GLU A 57 3.86 -10.44 3.36
C GLU A 57 4.12 -10.46 1.85
N ILE A 58 5.38 -10.21 1.46
CA ILE A 58 5.84 -10.26 0.07
C ILE A 58 7.13 -11.08 0.00
N TYR A 59 7.15 -12.08 -0.89
CA TYR A 59 8.34 -12.89 -1.19
C TYR A 59 8.70 -12.81 -2.66
N THR A 60 9.90 -12.29 -2.96
CA THR A 60 10.27 -11.86 -4.31
C THR A 60 11.33 -12.72 -4.99
N ARG A 61 11.89 -13.73 -4.31
CA ARG A 61 13.00 -14.54 -4.84
C ARG A 61 12.67 -16.00 -5.13
N GLY A 62 11.40 -16.38 -5.24
CA GLY A 62 11.00 -17.75 -5.53
C GLY A 62 11.75 -18.40 -6.70
N GLY A 63 12.19 -19.64 -6.51
CA GLY A 63 12.91 -20.42 -7.52
C GLY A 63 14.40 -20.06 -7.69
N SER A 64 14.87 -18.97 -7.08
CA SER A 64 16.26 -18.52 -7.17
C SER A 64 17.22 -19.37 -6.33
N SER A 65 18.52 -19.29 -6.56
CA SER A 65 19.50 -19.91 -5.65
C SER A 65 19.31 -19.43 -4.21
N GLY A 66 19.22 -20.39 -3.28
CA GLY A 66 18.93 -20.17 -1.86
C GLY A 66 17.47 -19.88 -1.53
N ALA A 67 16.55 -19.97 -2.50
CA ALA A 67 15.13 -19.69 -2.28
C ALA A 67 14.49 -20.73 -1.36
N THR A 68 13.73 -20.24 -0.37
CA THR A 68 12.88 -21.07 0.50
C THR A 68 11.72 -21.69 -0.28
N TYR A 69 11.11 -20.93 -1.20
CA TYR A 69 9.96 -21.38 -2.00
C TYR A 69 10.27 -21.37 -3.49
N THR A 70 9.64 -22.28 -4.22
CA THR A 70 9.72 -22.38 -5.69
C THR A 70 9.11 -21.18 -6.40
N HIS A 71 8.13 -20.52 -5.78
CA HIS A 71 7.39 -19.41 -6.38
C HIS A 71 7.45 -18.19 -5.48
N LYS A 72 7.36 -17.01 -6.10
CA LYS A 72 7.14 -15.74 -5.40
C LYS A 72 5.71 -15.73 -4.87
N TYR A 73 5.42 -14.87 -3.89
CA TYR A 73 4.05 -14.70 -3.42
C TYR A 73 3.82 -13.35 -2.76
N VAL A 74 2.54 -13.03 -2.63
CA VAL A 74 1.99 -12.05 -1.71
C VAL A 74 1.05 -12.79 -0.74
N GLU A 75 1.12 -12.51 0.55
CA GLU A 75 0.15 -12.98 1.53
C GLU A 75 -0.79 -11.85 1.93
N LEU A 76 -2.09 -12.11 1.86
CA LEU A 76 -3.12 -11.24 2.38
C LEU A 76 -3.56 -11.75 3.77
N TYR A 77 -3.90 -10.83 4.67
CA TYR A 77 -4.39 -11.14 6.01
C TYR A 77 -5.66 -10.35 6.30
N ASN A 78 -6.64 -11.00 6.93
CA ASN A 78 -7.81 -10.33 7.49
C ASN A 78 -7.59 -10.09 9.00
N PRO A 79 -7.16 -8.88 9.44
CA PRO A 79 -7.00 -8.53 10.85
C PRO A 79 -8.33 -8.31 11.57
N SER A 80 -9.45 -8.23 10.86
CA SER A 80 -10.74 -7.90 11.44
C SER A 80 -11.33 -9.08 12.24
N SER A 81 -12.41 -8.80 12.96
CA SER A 81 -13.16 -9.79 13.73
C SER A 81 -14.27 -10.49 12.94
N ALA A 82 -14.39 -10.25 11.64
CA ALA A 82 -15.42 -10.82 10.78
C ALA A 82 -14.86 -11.31 9.44
N ALA A 83 -15.60 -12.17 8.76
CA ALA A 83 -15.24 -12.59 7.41
C ALA A 83 -15.40 -11.43 6.41
N ILE A 84 -14.46 -11.31 5.46
CA ILE A 84 -14.47 -10.27 4.42
C ILE A 84 -14.63 -10.93 3.05
N ASP A 85 -15.61 -10.47 2.28
CA ASP A 85 -15.82 -10.90 0.89
C ASP A 85 -14.73 -10.34 -0.03
N LEU A 86 -14.16 -11.21 -0.85
CA LEU A 86 -13.09 -10.92 -1.80
C LEU A 86 -13.59 -10.68 -3.22
N SER A 87 -14.88 -10.92 -3.50
CA SER A 87 -15.41 -11.06 -4.86
C SER A 87 -15.27 -9.81 -5.74
N ASP A 88 -15.19 -8.62 -5.13
CA ASP A 88 -14.96 -7.36 -5.84
C ASP A 88 -13.50 -6.88 -5.78
N LEU A 89 -12.62 -7.62 -5.10
CA LEU A 89 -11.25 -7.21 -4.85
C LEU A 89 -10.30 -7.74 -5.92
N THR A 90 -9.31 -6.92 -6.26
CA THR A 90 -8.21 -7.27 -7.15
C THR A 90 -6.89 -7.01 -6.45
N LEU A 91 -5.98 -7.97 -6.55
CA LEU A 91 -4.57 -7.78 -6.21
C LEU A 91 -3.79 -7.46 -7.48
N GLY A 92 -3.10 -6.32 -7.48
CA GLY A 92 -2.32 -5.81 -8.59
C GLY A 92 -0.84 -5.70 -8.26
N TYR A 93 -0.02 -5.78 -9.31
CA TYR A 93 1.42 -5.53 -9.25
C TYR A 93 1.84 -4.53 -10.33
N SER A 94 2.71 -3.60 -9.95
CA SER A 94 3.45 -2.74 -10.87
C SER A 94 4.95 -2.76 -10.58
N ALA A 95 5.76 -2.54 -11.62
CA ALA A 95 7.18 -2.29 -11.42
C ALA A 95 7.39 -0.97 -10.68
N SER A 96 8.58 -0.76 -10.11
CA SER A 96 8.85 0.33 -9.17
C SER A 96 8.40 1.72 -9.63
N HIS A 97 8.50 2.04 -10.93
CA HIS A 97 8.13 3.36 -11.48
C HIS A 97 6.89 3.30 -12.39
N GLY A 98 6.13 2.21 -12.33
CA GLY A 98 4.96 2.02 -13.16
C GLY A 98 3.86 3.02 -12.83
N LYS A 99 3.08 3.40 -13.86
CA LYS A 99 1.96 4.35 -13.74
C LYS A 99 0.59 3.68 -13.80
N SER A 100 0.58 2.37 -14.07
CA SER A 100 -0.59 1.50 -14.08
C SER A 100 -0.20 0.12 -13.60
N VAL A 101 -1.19 -0.71 -13.26
CA VAL A 101 -0.97 -2.09 -12.84
C VAL A 101 -0.58 -2.93 -14.06
N SER A 102 0.59 -3.56 -13.98
CA SER A 102 1.18 -4.35 -15.07
C SER A 102 0.65 -5.78 -15.16
N SER A 103 0.22 -6.33 -14.03
CA SER A 103 -0.36 -7.67 -13.90
C SER A 103 -1.25 -7.69 -12.67
N LYS A 104 -2.33 -8.46 -12.71
CA LYS A 104 -3.32 -8.52 -11.63
C LYS A 104 -4.05 -9.85 -11.59
N VAL A 105 -4.69 -10.11 -10.46
CA VAL A 105 -5.59 -11.25 -10.27
C VAL A 105 -6.83 -10.77 -9.51
N ALA A 106 -8.01 -11.09 -10.05
CA ALA A 106 -9.26 -10.91 -9.34
C ALA A 106 -9.37 -11.98 -8.24
N LEU A 107 -9.79 -11.57 -7.06
CA LEU A 107 -10.00 -12.45 -5.91
C LEU A 107 -11.46 -12.89 -5.87
N SER A 108 -11.76 -13.92 -5.08
CA SER A 108 -13.12 -14.42 -4.90
C SER A 108 -13.25 -15.20 -3.60
N GLY A 109 -14.49 -15.43 -3.18
CA GLY A 109 -14.79 -16.12 -1.92
C GLY A 109 -14.71 -15.18 -0.72
N SER A 110 -14.58 -15.76 0.47
CA SER A 110 -14.55 -15.02 1.74
C SER A 110 -13.28 -15.37 2.50
N LEU A 111 -12.64 -14.35 3.08
CA LEU A 111 -11.49 -14.51 3.97
C LEU A 111 -11.96 -14.35 5.42
N GLU A 112 -11.98 -15.44 6.17
CA GLU A 112 -12.42 -15.46 7.57
C GLU A 112 -11.57 -14.55 8.48
N ALA A 113 -12.13 -14.18 9.64
CA ALA A 113 -11.42 -13.40 10.65
C ALA A 113 -10.10 -14.10 11.05
N GLY A 114 -8.99 -13.35 11.02
CA GLY A 114 -7.65 -13.88 11.33
C GLY A 114 -7.10 -14.87 10.31
N ALA A 115 -7.74 -15.04 9.14
CA ALA A 115 -7.27 -15.94 8.09
C ALA A 115 -6.30 -15.25 7.14
N TYR A 116 -5.52 -16.09 6.45
CA TYR A 116 -4.50 -15.69 5.47
C TYR A 116 -4.82 -16.28 4.11
N LEU A 117 -4.49 -15.54 3.05
CA LEU A 117 -4.57 -16.00 1.67
C LEU A 117 -3.22 -15.79 0.97
N VAL A 118 -2.62 -16.89 0.52
CA VAL A 118 -1.41 -16.84 -0.31
C VAL A 118 -1.81 -16.67 -1.77
N VAL A 119 -1.25 -15.65 -2.41
CA VAL A 119 -1.36 -15.41 -3.85
C VAL A 119 0.00 -15.69 -4.48
N SER A 120 0.11 -16.80 -5.20
CA SER A 120 1.35 -17.19 -5.87
C SER A 120 1.64 -16.28 -7.07
N ALA A 121 2.93 -16.08 -7.34
CA ALA A 121 3.46 -15.31 -8.45
C ALA A 121 4.57 -16.11 -9.14
N GLY A 122 5.16 -15.53 -10.19
CA GLY A 122 6.15 -16.16 -11.04
C GLY A 122 7.35 -16.74 -10.29
N SER A 123 8.05 -17.65 -10.95
CA SER A 123 9.23 -18.32 -10.45
C SER A 123 10.47 -17.97 -11.28
N ASN A 124 11.64 -17.92 -10.63
CA ASN A 124 12.93 -17.78 -11.30
C ASN A 124 13.62 -19.14 -11.55
N GLY A 125 13.02 -20.27 -11.17
CA GLY A 125 13.63 -21.60 -11.27
C GLY A 125 13.02 -22.64 -10.32
N SER A 126 13.69 -23.77 -10.13
CA SER A 126 13.15 -24.91 -9.37
C SER A 126 13.58 -25.00 -7.90
N ASN A 127 14.37 -24.03 -7.40
CA ASN A 127 14.86 -24.08 -6.02
C ASN A 127 13.74 -23.77 -5.00
N GLY A 128 13.77 -24.47 -3.86
CA GLY A 128 12.82 -24.28 -2.75
C GLY A 128 11.70 -25.33 -2.73
N VAL A 129 10.75 -25.16 -1.81
CA VAL A 129 9.56 -26.04 -1.70
C VAL A 129 8.32 -25.39 -2.32
N GLN A 130 7.25 -26.16 -2.51
CA GLN A 130 5.98 -25.60 -2.99
C GLN A 130 5.35 -24.67 -1.95
N LEU A 131 4.63 -23.66 -2.42
CA LEU A 131 3.80 -22.82 -1.56
C LEU A 131 2.60 -23.63 -1.05
N PRO A 132 2.00 -23.22 0.09
CA PRO A 132 0.67 -23.68 0.47
C PRO A 132 -0.37 -23.43 -0.64
N GLU A 133 -1.48 -24.14 -0.59
CA GLU A 133 -2.62 -23.89 -1.48
C GLU A 133 -3.14 -22.46 -1.34
N GLY A 134 -3.52 -21.87 -2.46
CA GLY A 134 -3.95 -20.48 -2.56
C GLY A 134 -4.33 -20.08 -3.98
N VAL A 135 -4.35 -18.78 -4.25
CA VAL A 135 -4.69 -18.24 -5.57
C VAL A 135 -3.45 -18.17 -6.45
N THR A 136 -3.55 -18.59 -7.72
CA THR A 136 -2.47 -18.40 -8.69
C THR A 136 -2.65 -17.10 -9.46
N SER A 137 -1.60 -16.30 -9.55
CA SER A 137 -1.59 -15.05 -10.31
C SER A 137 -0.56 -15.06 -11.45
N PRO A 138 -0.78 -14.26 -12.51
CA PRO A 138 0.22 -14.06 -13.56
C PRO A 138 1.33 -13.08 -13.15
N MET A 139 1.31 -12.57 -11.91
CA MET A 139 2.25 -11.53 -11.48
C MET A 139 3.68 -12.07 -11.41
N ASN A 140 4.66 -11.21 -11.64
CA ASN A 140 6.08 -11.56 -11.48
C ASN A 140 6.83 -10.47 -10.71
N LEU A 141 7.01 -10.70 -9.40
CA LEU A 141 7.51 -9.70 -8.47
C LEU A 141 9.01 -9.43 -8.69
N GLY A 142 9.38 -8.16 -8.77
CA GLY A 142 10.78 -7.72 -8.87
C GLY A 142 11.47 -7.80 -7.51
N ALA A 143 12.72 -8.28 -7.46
CA ALA A 143 13.40 -8.42 -6.17
C ALA A 143 13.96 -7.09 -5.60
N LYS A 144 14.18 -6.09 -6.45
CA LYS A 144 14.79 -4.80 -6.05
C LYS A 144 13.82 -3.64 -5.94
N GLY A 145 12.56 -3.89 -6.28
CA GLY A 145 11.47 -2.96 -6.08
C GLY A 145 10.26 -3.33 -6.91
N GLY A 146 9.14 -2.79 -6.47
CA GLY A 146 7.83 -3.01 -7.05
C GLY A 146 6.76 -2.42 -6.15
N ILE A 147 5.53 -2.42 -6.66
CA ILE A 147 4.36 -1.92 -5.96
C ILE A 147 3.31 -3.02 -6.02
N VAL A 148 2.80 -3.42 -4.85
CA VAL A 148 1.66 -4.33 -4.71
C VAL A 148 0.49 -3.51 -4.20
N VAL A 149 -0.68 -3.64 -4.83
CA VAL A 149 -1.87 -2.86 -4.49
C VAL A 149 -3.09 -3.76 -4.41
N LEU A 150 -3.84 -3.66 -3.32
CA LEU A 150 -5.14 -4.28 -3.13
C LEU A 150 -6.21 -3.19 -3.23
N ALA A 151 -7.19 -3.37 -4.12
CA ALA A 151 -8.27 -2.40 -4.29
C ALA A 151 -9.51 -3.06 -4.91
N PRO A 152 -10.68 -2.39 -4.88
CA PRO A 152 -11.81 -2.78 -5.70
C PRO A 152 -11.42 -2.82 -7.18
N SER A 153 -11.90 -3.82 -7.90
CA SER A 153 -11.52 -4.12 -9.29
C SER A 153 -11.74 -2.94 -10.24
N SER A 154 -12.79 -2.14 -9.99
CA SER A 154 -13.13 -0.94 -10.77
C SER A 154 -12.17 0.24 -10.56
N ARG A 155 -11.30 0.20 -9.54
CA ARG A 155 -10.43 1.32 -9.14
C ARG A 155 -8.94 0.94 -9.07
N ILE A 156 -8.55 -0.25 -9.51
CA ILE A 156 -7.18 -0.76 -9.29
C ILE A 156 -6.06 0.16 -9.81
N ASP A 157 -6.24 0.79 -10.97
CA ASP A 157 -5.25 1.74 -11.51
C ASP A 157 -5.29 3.10 -10.81
N ALA A 158 -6.47 3.53 -10.35
CA ALA A 158 -6.61 4.75 -9.57
C ALA A 158 -5.94 4.60 -8.19
N ALA A 159 -6.07 3.43 -7.56
CA ALA A 159 -5.42 3.08 -6.30
C ALA A 159 -3.89 3.09 -6.40
N LEU A 160 -3.32 2.74 -7.55
CA LEU A 160 -1.88 2.88 -7.78
C LEU A 160 -1.45 4.35 -7.91
N ALA A 161 -2.28 5.19 -8.53
CA ALA A 161 -1.97 6.60 -8.73
C ALA A 161 -2.16 7.44 -7.45
N ASP A 162 -3.14 7.06 -6.64
CA ASP A 162 -3.47 7.67 -5.35
C ASP A 162 -3.63 6.55 -4.29
N PRO A 163 -2.57 6.24 -3.53
CA PRO A 163 -2.57 5.20 -2.51
C PRO A 163 -3.69 5.34 -1.48
N ALA A 164 -4.18 6.56 -1.24
CA ALA A 164 -5.30 6.76 -0.32
C ALA A 164 -6.56 6.01 -0.81
N THR A 165 -6.71 5.77 -2.11
CA THR A 165 -7.90 5.07 -2.64
C THR A 165 -7.77 3.54 -2.66
N ALA A 166 -6.60 3.01 -2.27
CA ALA A 166 -6.36 1.58 -2.09
C ALA A 166 -7.02 1.06 -0.80
N ILE A 167 -7.20 -0.25 -0.73
CA ILE A 167 -7.48 -0.93 0.55
C ILE A 167 -6.17 -1.09 1.32
N ASP A 168 -5.11 -1.50 0.62
CA ASP A 168 -3.73 -1.50 1.10
C ASP A 168 -2.80 -1.38 -0.12
N LEU A 169 -1.68 -0.68 0.03
CA LEU A 169 -0.61 -0.60 -0.95
C LEU A 169 0.77 -0.72 -0.29
N VAL A 170 1.57 -1.66 -0.79
CA VAL A 170 2.97 -1.81 -0.39
C VAL A 170 3.90 -1.47 -1.54
N GLY A 171 4.58 -0.33 -1.42
CA GLY A 171 5.75 0.00 -2.22
C GLY A 171 7.02 -0.51 -1.54
N TYR A 172 7.91 -1.17 -2.28
CA TYR A 172 9.19 -1.65 -1.74
C TYR A 172 10.38 -1.36 -2.65
N GLY A 173 11.57 -1.31 -2.06
CA GLY A 173 12.81 -1.01 -2.77
C GLY A 173 12.81 0.41 -3.32
N ASN A 174 12.98 0.55 -4.63
CA ASN A 174 12.97 1.84 -5.31
C ASN A 174 11.58 2.24 -5.87
N ALA A 175 10.50 1.78 -5.24
CA ALA A 175 9.14 2.11 -5.65
C ALA A 175 8.87 3.63 -5.61
N SER A 176 8.21 4.15 -6.64
CA SER A 176 7.81 5.56 -6.74
C SER A 176 6.49 5.86 -6.03
N VAL A 177 5.78 4.82 -5.61
CA VAL A 177 4.53 4.89 -4.88
C VAL A 177 4.63 3.92 -3.71
N ALA A 178 4.28 4.38 -2.52
CA ALA A 178 4.21 3.62 -1.29
C ALA A 178 3.19 4.29 -0.36
N GLU A 179 2.67 3.54 0.62
CA GLU A 179 2.08 4.18 1.80
C GLU A 179 3.22 4.76 2.63
N GLY A 180 3.25 6.08 2.76
CA GLY A 180 4.38 6.78 3.36
C GLY A 180 5.67 6.59 2.55
N GLU A 181 6.65 5.90 3.14
CA GLU A 181 7.95 5.64 2.52
C GLU A 181 8.06 4.16 2.11
N ALA A 182 8.79 3.87 1.03
CA ALA A 182 8.91 2.51 0.51
C ALA A 182 9.65 1.58 1.49
N ALA A 183 9.16 0.34 1.60
CA ALA A 183 9.78 -0.71 2.41
C ALA A 183 11.21 -1.02 1.96
N ARG A 184 12.11 -1.21 2.91
CA ARG A 184 13.51 -1.57 2.63
C ARG A 184 13.62 -2.99 2.09
N VAL A 185 14.49 -3.18 1.09
CA VAL A 185 14.85 -4.51 0.57
C VAL A 185 16.22 -4.96 1.07
N GLY A 186 16.37 -6.26 1.29
CA GLY A 186 17.59 -6.87 1.82
C GLY A 186 18.60 -7.19 0.73
N SER A 187 19.72 -7.78 1.15
CA SER A 187 20.65 -8.45 0.23
C SER A 187 19.97 -9.60 -0.50
N ASN A 188 20.57 -10.05 -1.61
CA ASN A 188 20.02 -11.16 -2.38
C ASN A 188 19.86 -12.43 -1.52
N SER A 189 20.84 -12.73 -0.67
CA SER A 189 20.80 -13.89 0.23
C SER A 189 19.69 -13.75 1.28
N GLN A 190 19.51 -12.57 1.87
CA GLN A 190 18.43 -12.32 2.84
C GLN A 190 17.05 -12.50 2.22
N MET A 191 16.82 -11.94 1.04
CA MET A 191 15.54 -12.09 0.33
C MET A 191 15.32 -13.49 -0.26
N ALA A 192 16.37 -14.32 -0.35
CA ALA A 192 16.25 -15.71 -0.80
C ALA A 192 15.60 -16.55 0.29
N ALA A 193 16.17 -16.42 1.50
CA ALA A 193 15.80 -17.19 2.66
C ALA A 193 14.53 -16.68 3.33
N ASN A 194 14.20 -15.39 3.15
CA ASN A 194 13.14 -14.72 3.88
C ASN A 194 12.24 -13.92 2.96
N SER A 195 11.04 -13.68 3.44
CA SER A 195 10.09 -12.70 2.92
C SER A 195 10.22 -11.37 3.67
N SER A 196 9.53 -10.37 3.14
CA SER A 196 9.27 -9.12 3.82
C SER A 196 7.86 -9.21 4.42
N SER A 197 7.72 -9.24 5.75
CA SER A 197 6.42 -9.27 6.46
C SER A 197 6.17 -8.05 7.37
N ARG A 198 4.93 -7.60 7.51
CA ARG A 198 4.54 -6.61 8.52
C ARG A 198 4.70 -7.20 9.93
N ILE A 199 5.45 -6.53 10.82
CA ILE A 199 5.71 -6.99 12.19
C ILE A 199 5.28 -5.94 13.24
N PRO A 200 4.53 -6.34 14.29
CA PRO A 200 3.90 -7.65 14.48
C PRO A 200 2.79 -7.90 13.44
N ASN A 201 2.53 -9.17 13.09
CA ASN A 201 1.51 -9.57 12.10
C ASN A 201 0.25 -8.71 12.21
N GLY A 202 -0.25 -8.20 11.09
CA GLY A 202 -1.49 -7.40 11.12
C GLY A 202 -1.30 -5.91 11.40
N THR A 203 -0.10 -5.44 11.73
CA THR A 203 0.10 -4.02 12.05
C THR A 203 0.26 -3.20 10.78
N ASP A 204 -0.67 -2.30 10.54
CA ASP A 204 -0.63 -1.31 9.48
C ASP A 204 -0.53 0.10 10.07
N THR A 205 0.59 0.78 9.79
CA THR A 205 0.88 2.14 10.25
C THR A 205 0.75 3.17 9.14
N ASN A 206 0.29 2.74 7.95
CA ASN A 206 0.26 3.54 6.73
C ASN A 206 1.66 4.08 6.36
N ASN A 207 2.71 3.33 6.70
CA ASN A 207 4.08 3.66 6.36
C ASN A 207 4.89 2.38 6.15
N ASN A 208 5.08 2.02 4.89
CA ASN A 208 5.73 0.76 4.53
C ASN A 208 7.20 0.67 4.98
N ALA A 209 7.87 1.79 5.30
CA ALA A 209 9.21 1.76 5.88
C ALA A 209 9.22 1.61 7.41
N ALA A 210 8.16 2.05 8.09
CA ALA A 210 8.00 2.00 9.54
C ALA A 210 7.41 0.66 10.01
N GLU A 211 6.60 0.01 9.17
CA GLU A 211 6.32 -1.41 9.27
C GLU A 211 7.63 -2.17 9.09
N VAL A 212 8.08 -2.84 10.13
CA VAL A 212 9.35 -3.56 10.09
C VAL A 212 9.19 -4.78 9.19
N PHE A 213 9.32 -4.61 7.87
CA PHE A 213 9.55 -5.67 6.89
C PHE A 213 10.88 -6.35 7.20
N SER A 214 10.90 -7.13 8.28
CA SER A 214 12.06 -7.91 8.67
C SER A 214 12.10 -9.15 7.81
N PHE A 215 13.29 -9.45 7.34
CA PHE A 215 13.62 -10.74 6.74
C PHE A 215 13.59 -11.82 7.83
N THR A 216 12.38 -12.25 8.19
CA THR A 216 12.17 -13.34 9.14
C THR A 216 11.97 -14.64 8.38
N GLY A 217 12.34 -15.76 9.00
CA GLY A 217 12.02 -17.09 8.48
C GLY A 217 10.53 -17.43 8.58
N GLN A 218 9.64 -16.43 8.68
CA GLN A 218 8.22 -16.65 8.65
C GLN A 218 7.85 -17.25 7.30
N ARG A 219 7.06 -18.31 7.41
CA ARG A 219 6.56 -19.12 6.31
C ARG A 219 5.17 -18.57 5.98
N PRO A 220 4.74 -18.55 4.71
CA PRO A 220 3.35 -18.28 4.39
C PRO A 220 2.48 -19.19 5.26
N HIS A 221 1.51 -18.58 5.93
CA HIS A 221 0.63 -19.26 6.84
C HIS A 221 -0.15 -20.29 6.02
N SER A 222 -0.06 -21.56 6.41
CA SER A 222 -0.88 -22.60 5.78
C SER A 222 -2.34 -22.20 5.95
N TRP A 223 -3.07 -22.10 4.84
CA TRP A 223 -4.52 -21.85 4.85
C TRP A 223 -5.19 -22.84 5.81
N ARG A 224 -5.80 -22.31 6.87
CA ARG A 224 -6.69 -23.09 7.73
C ARG A 224 -8.09 -22.74 7.27
N PRO A 225 -8.83 -23.64 6.57
CA PRO A 225 -10.27 -23.45 6.50
C PRO A 225 -10.77 -23.32 7.94
N ALA A 226 -11.74 -22.43 8.18
CA ALA A 226 -12.35 -22.26 9.48
C ALA A 226 -12.55 -23.64 10.11
N ARG A 227 -11.90 -23.86 11.26
CA ARG A 227 -12.12 -25.07 12.04
C ARG A 227 -13.63 -25.16 12.19
N MET A 228 -14.26 -26.22 11.68
CA MET A 228 -15.58 -26.60 12.18
C MET A 228 -15.43 -26.60 13.70
N TRP A 229 -16.04 -25.61 14.37
CA TRP A 229 -16.28 -25.67 15.79
C TRP A 229 -17.21 -26.86 16.01
N LYS A 230 -16.65 -28.07 16.09
CA LYS A 230 -17.32 -29.13 16.83
C LYS A 230 -17.24 -28.67 18.28
N CYS A 231 -18.32 -28.04 18.75
CA CYS A 231 -18.61 -27.94 20.17
C CYS A 231 -18.49 -29.35 20.75
N ALA A 232 -17.37 -29.65 21.40
CA ALA A 232 -17.32 -30.76 22.34
C ALA A 232 -18.08 -30.29 23.58
N ALA A 233 -19.41 -30.32 23.51
CA ALA A 233 -20.25 -30.32 24.69
C ALA A 233 -19.92 -31.60 25.45
N ARG A 234 -19.00 -31.51 26.42
CA ARG A 234 -18.84 -32.53 27.44
C ARG A 234 -20.05 -32.41 28.35
N SER A 235 -21.06 -33.24 28.13
CA SER A 235 -22.13 -33.46 29.10
C SER A 235 -21.51 -33.86 30.45
N PRO A 236 -21.88 -33.25 31.58
CA PRO A 236 -21.57 -33.83 32.88
C PRO A 236 -22.48 -35.05 33.06
N ASN A 237 -21.87 -36.24 33.14
CA ASN A 237 -22.55 -37.43 33.63
C ASN A 237 -22.92 -37.20 35.10
N PHE A 238 -24.21 -37.04 35.38
CA PHE A 238 -24.78 -37.31 36.69
C PHE A 238 -25.17 -38.79 36.73
N THR A 239 -24.43 -39.61 37.47
CA THR A 239 -24.89 -40.89 38.00
C THR A 239 -24.16 -41.17 39.31
N GLY A 240 -24.92 -41.38 40.39
CA GLY A 240 -24.44 -41.94 41.66
C GLY A 240 -24.59 -40.98 42.83
#